data_AF-A0A3P1CKS6-F1
#
_entry.id   AF-A0A3P1CKS6-F1
#
_cell.length_a   1.000
_cell.length_b   1.000
_cell.length_c   1.000
_cell.angle_alpha   90.00
_cell.angle_beta   90.00
_cell.angle_gamma   90.00
#
_symmetry.space_group_name_H-M   'P 1'
#
loop_
_entity.id
_entity.type
_entity.pdbx_description
1 polymer ?
#
loop_
_entity_poly.entity_id
_entity_poly.type
_entity_poly.pdbx_seq_one_letter_code
_entity_poly.pdbx_strand_id
1 'polypeptide(L)'
;MNTNLLKTLGLLFNESGAVSGIEIPITGSTILAEGLQRRVKMKRLTFDEDLEITVIFEMRIYDASGKDLFQLYSQDDAVAPSANRGRLALVQPLEIPRTTRDSFRDAQSGALVAFDATNAIPEIQFFQSMALPHLQAQGLPLDGSEPYLVVVYLMLANIIREKNALGEF
;
A
#
# COMPACT_ATOMS: atom_id res chain seq x y z
N MET A 1 -4.42 -21.94 1.80
CA MET A 1 -4.92 -20.74 1.08
C MET A 1 -3.94 -20.43 -0.06
N ASN A 2 -4.42 -20.23 -1.28
CA ASN A 2 -3.60 -20.27 -2.50
C ASN A 2 -2.64 -19.05 -2.56
N THR A 3 -1.34 -19.26 -2.31
CA THR A 3 -0.28 -18.23 -2.28
C THR A 3 -0.20 -17.39 -3.57
N ASN A 4 -0.70 -17.93 -4.69
CA ASN A 4 -0.82 -17.21 -5.95
C ASN A 4 -1.85 -16.08 -5.92
N LEU A 5 -2.99 -16.24 -5.23
CA LEU A 5 -4.00 -15.19 -5.11
C LEU A 5 -3.51 -14.05 -4.22
N LEU A 6 -2.72 -14.36 -3.19
CA LEU A 6 -2.21 -13.33 -2.29
C LEU A 6 -1.04 -12.55 -2.91
N LYS A 7 -0.21 -13.21 -3.75
CA LYS A 7 0.81 -12.53 -4.55
C LYS A 7 0.21 -11.59 -5.61
N THR A 8 -0.91 -11.95 -6.23
CA THR A 8 -1.60 -11.04 -7.19
C THR A 8 -2.19 -9.80 -6.50
N LEU A 9 -2.34 -9.83 -5.18
CA LEU A 9 -2.73 -8.67 -4.36
C LEU A 9 -1.54 -7.82 -3.91
N GLY A 10 -0.31 -8.16 -4.31
CA GLY A 10 0.91 -7.43 -3.95
C GLY A 10 1.41 -7.72 -2.53
N LEU A 11 0.97 -8.81 -1.91
CA LEU A 11 1.41 -9.19 -0.57
C LEU A 11 2.79 -9.83 -0.60
N LEU A 12 3.69 -9.32 0.25
CA LEU A 12 5.02 -9.86 0.48
C LEU A 12 4.95 -10.90 1.60
N PHE A 13 5.69 -11.99 1.43
CA PHE A 13 5.78 -13.08 2.41
C PHE A 13 7.22 -13.25 2.86
N ASN A 14 7.43 -13.51 4.14
CA ASN A 14 8.73 -13.93 4.65
C ASN A 14 8.95 -15.44 4.44
N GLU A 15 10.13 -15.93 4.82
CA GLU A 15 10.52 -17.35 4.68
C GLU A 15 9.63 -18.30 5.50
N SER A 16 9.00 -17.81 6.56
CA SER A 16 8.00 -18.58 7.35
C SER A 16 6.61 -18.63 6.71
N GLY A 17 6.40 -17.97 5.56
CA GLY A 17 5.10 -17.89 4.89
C GLY A 17 4.13 -16.88 5.52
N ALA A 18 4.59 -16.05 6.46
CA ALA A 18 3.81 -14.97 7.05
C ALA A 18 3.86 -13.71 6.16
N VAL A 19 2.76 -12.95 6.12
CA VAL A 19 2.72 -11.69 5.37
C VAL A 19 3.61 -10.66 6.06
N SER A 20 4.64 -10.19 5.35
CA SER A 20 5.66 -9.27 5.83
C SER A 20 5.51 -7.85 5.26
N GLY A 21 4.63 -7.65 4.28
CA GLY A 21 4.36 -6.32 3.73
C GLY A 21 3.48 -6.33 2.50
N ILE A 22 3.40 -5.16 1.86
CA ILE A 22 2.76 -4.94 0.56
C ILE A 22 3.74 -4.23 -0.35
N GLU A 23 3.82 -4.69 -1.60
CA GLU A 23 4.44 -3.99 -2.72
C GLU A 23 3.53 -4.13 -3.94
N ILE A 24 3.01 -3.01 -4.44
CA ILE A 24 2.08 -2.99 -5.57
C ILE A 24 2.65 -2.10 -6.67
N PRO A 25 2.67 -2.56 -7.93
CA PRO A 25 2.91 -1.69 -9.06
C PRO A 25 1.74 -0.71 -9.21
N ILE A 26 2.05 0.58 -9.29
CA ILE A 26 1.04 1.61 -9.56
C ILE A 26 1.13 2.06 -11.01
N THR A 27 0.03 2.57 -11.54
CA THR A 27 -0.08 2.88 -12.97
C THR A 27 0.98 3.92 -13.33
N GLY A 28 1.68 3.70 -14.44
CA GLY A 28 2.74 4.61 -14.88
C GLY A 28 2.17 6.00 -15.15
N SER A 29 2.72 7.00 -14.48
CA SER A 29 2.54 8.38 -14.90
C SER A 29 2.98 8.50 -16.37
N THR A 30 2.21 9.21 -17.19
CA THR A 30 2.59 9.56 -18.58
C THR A 30 3.90 10.36 -18.66
N ILE A 31 4.42 10.79 -17.51
CA ILE A 31 5.69 11.52 -17.34
C ILE A 31 6.89 10.56 -17.26
N LEU A 32 6.69 9.27 -16.96
CA LEU A 32 7.78 8.30 -16.88
C LEU A 32 8.18 7.81 -18.27
N ALA A 33 9.49 7.75 -18.50
CA ALA A 33 10.04 7.17 -19.73
C ALA A 33 9.63 5.69 -19.86
N GLU A 34 9.53 5.23 -21.11
CA GLU A 34 9.21 3.84 -21.44
C GLU A 34 10.16 2.88 -20.68
N GLY A 35 9.57 1.86 -20.05
CA GLY A 35 10.31 0.89 -19.25
C GLY A 35 10.56 1.28 -17.79
N LEU A 36 10.10 2.44 -17.32
CA LEU A 36 10.12 2.79 -15.89
C LEU A 36 8.78 2.49 -15.22
N GLN A 37 8.84 2.03 -13.98
CA GLN A 37 7.66 1.66 -13.19
C GLN A 37 7.74 2.27 -11.80
N ARG A 38 6.66 2.91 -11.35
CA ARG A 38 6.49 3.25 -9.94
C ARG A 38 5.98 2.04 -9.17
N ARG A 39 6.59 1.78 -8.02
CA ARG A 39 6.11 0.77 -7.07
C ARG A 39 5.94 1.42 -5.71
N VAL A 40 4.86 1.06 -5.04
CA VAL A 40 4.57 1.52 -3.69
C VAL A 40 4.74 0.36 -2.74
N LYS A 41 5.57 0.58 -1.72
CA LYS A 41 5.83 -0.38 -0.65
C LYS A 41 5.35 0.16 0.69
N MET A 42 4.81 -0.70 1.54
CA MET A 42 4.58 -0.37 2.94
C MET A 42 5.93 -0.25 3.67
N LYS A 43 6.26 0.94 4.17
CA LYS A 43 7.50 1.22 4.91
C LYS A 43 7.34 1.06 6.41
N ARG A 44 6.24 1.60 6.94
CA ARG A 44 5.93 1.53 8.38
C ARG A 44 4.42 1.40 8.57
N LEU A 45 4.04 0.61 9.57
CA LEU A 45 2.67 0.45 10.03
C LEU A 45 2.67 0.61 11.55
N THR A 46 1.82 1.48 12.06
CA THR A 46 1.60 1.69 13.49
C THR A 46 0.12 1.57 13.79
N PHE A 47 -0.17 0.98 14.95
CA PHE A 47 -1.51 0.90 15.51
C PHE A 47 -1.55 1.81 16.74
N ASP A 48 -2.53 2.70 16.77
CA ASP A 48 -2.79 3.52 17.94
C ASP A 48 -3.65 2.72 18.96
N GLU A 49 -3.79 3.23 20.18
CA GLU A 49 -4.53 2.56 21.27
C GLU A 49 -6.00 2.27 20.91
N ASP A 50 -6.59 3.08 20.04
CA ASP A 50 -7.97 2.96 19.56
C ASP A 50 -8.12 2.02 18.33
N LEU A 51 -7.08 1.23 18.02
CA LEU A 51 -6.98 0.40 16.80
C LEU A 51 -6.96 1.20 15.48
N GLU A 52 -6.81 2.53 15.56
CA GLU A 52 -6.55 3.36 14.39
C GLU A 52 -5.21 3.00 13.75
N ILE A 53 -5.17 3.05 12.43
CA ILE A 53 -4.03 2.58 11.64
C ILE A 53 -3.38 3.78 10.99
N THR A 54 -2.09 3.96 11.28
CA THR A 54 -1.24 4.90 10.55
C THR A 54 -0.19 4.12 9.77
N VAL A 55 -0.14 4.34 8.47
CA VAL A 55 0.80 3.71 7.55
C VAL A 55 1.64 4.77 6.84
N ILE A 56 2.92 4.48 6.65
CA ILE A 56 3.78 5.21 5.73
C ILE A 56 4.02 4.31 4.54
N PHE A 57 3.57 4.76 3.37
CA PHE A 57 3.94 4.18 2.10
C PHE A 57 5.19 4.87 1.57
N GLU A 58 6.05 4.11 0.91
CA GLU A 58 7.20 4.62 0.20
C GLU A 58 7.03 4.28 -1.28
N MET A 59 6.94 5.32 -2.11
CA MET A 59 6.97 5.17 -3.56
C MET A 59 8.42 5.19 -4.04
N ARG A 60 8.78 4.22 -4.88
CA ARG A 60 10.07 4.13 -5.55
C ARG A 60 9.89 3.92 -7.06
N ILE A 61 10.93 4.26 -7.82
CA ILE A 61 10.96 4.08 -9.27
C ILE A 61 11.91 2.94 -9.61
N TYR A 62 11.41 1.98 -10.38
CA TYR A 62 12.11 0.80 -10.84
C TYR A 62 12.30 0.83 -12.36
N ASP A 63 13.39 0.25 -12.84
CA ASP A 63 13.59 0.00 -14.26
C ASP A 63 12.83 -1.24 -14.76
N ALA A 64 12.89 -1.49 -16.06
CA ALA A 64 12.24 -2.63 -16.72
C ALA A 64 12.79 -3.99 -16.25
N SER A 65 14.00 -4.00 -15.68
CA SER A 65 14.62 -5.18 -15.08
C SER A 65 14.25 -5.37 -13.61
N GLY A 66 13.43 -4.48 -13.04
CA GLY A 66 13.01 -4.52 -11.64
C GLY A 66 14.07 -4.02 -10.66
N LYS A 67 15.05 -3.21 -11.09
CA LYS A 67 16.02 -2.57 -10.19
C LYS A 67 15.54 -1.21 -9.73
N ASP A 68 15.75 -0.92 -8.45
CA ASP A 68 15.50 0.40 -7.86
C ASP A 68 16.48 1.44 -8.42
N LEU A 69 15.94 2.46 -9.11
CA LEU A 69 16.76 3.51 -9.73
C LEU A 69 17.45 4.42 -8.72
N PHE A 70 16.85 4.67 -7.56
CA PHE A 70 17.49 5.50 -6.54
C PHE A 70 18.75 4.81 -6.03
N GLN A 71 18.64 3.50 -5.74
CA GLN A 71 19.79 2.70 -5.34
C GLN A 71 20.84 2.63 -6.45
N LEU A 72 20.42 2.39 -7.69
CA LEU A 72 21.31 2.32 -8.85
C LEU A 72 22.12 3.62 -9.02
N TYR A 73 21.45 4.78 -9.00
CA TYR A 73 22.11 6.07 -9.18
C TYR A 73 22.96 6.47 -7.96
N SER A 74 22.58 6.05 -6.76
CA SER A 74 23.39 6.31 -5.55
C SER A 74 24.74 5.60 -5.55
N GLN A 75 24.90 4.56 -6.38
CA GLN A 75 26.10 3.75 -6.51
C GLN A 75 26.84 4.01 -7.84
N ASP A 76 26.35 4.95 -8.66
CA ASP A 76 26.91 5.26 -9.97
C ASP A 76 28.02 6.31 -9.86
N ASP A 77 29.24 5.83 -9.64
CA ASP A 77 30.46 6.67 -9.56
C ASP A 77 30.97 7.12 -10.94
N ALA A 78 30.41 6.61 -12.03
CA ALA A 78 30.85 6.94 -13.39
C ALA A 78 30.30 8.29 -13.89
N VAL A 79 29.35 8.88 -13.17
CA VAL A 79 28.62 10.09 -13.58
C VAL A 79 29.07 11.30 -12.78
N ALA A 80 29.21 12.44 -13.45
CA ALA A 80 29.56 13.69 -12.78
C ALA A 80 28.58 14.02 -11.62
N PRO A 81 29.07 14.47 -10.45
CA PRO A 81 28.23 14.67 -9.27
C PRO A 81 27.04 15.63 -9.46
N SER A 82 27.14 16.61 -10.36
CA SER A 82 26.03 17.49 -10.71
C SER A 82 24.93 16.78 -11.48
N ALA A 83 25.29 15.94 -12.46
CA ALA A 83 24.35 15.14 -13.23
C ALA A 83 23.71 14.04 -12.38
N ASN A 84 24.47 13.41 -11.48
CA ASN A 84 23.94 12.38 -10.59
C ASN A 84 22.92 12.94 -9.59
N ARG A 85 23.16 14.14 -9.04
CA ARG A 85 22.17 14.84 -8.20
C ARG A 85 20.84 15.10 -8.91
N GLY A 86 20.89 15.52 -10.18
CA GLY A 86 19.67 15.71 -10.98
C GLY A 86 18.88 14.41 -11.16
N ARG A 87 19.57 13.29 -11.43
CA ARG A 87 18.95 11.97 -11.54
C ARG A 87 18.33 11.51 -10.22
N LEU A 88 19.08 11.63 -9.12
CA LEU A 88 18.62 11.26 -7.77
C LEU A 88 17.40 12.08 -7.34
N ALA A 89 17.33 13.36 -7.68
CA ALA A 89 16.17 14.19 -7.37
C ALA A 89 14.88 13.72 -8.07
N LEU A 90 15.00 13.19 -9.30
CA LEU A 90 13.85 12.69 -10.07
C LEU A 90 13.33 11.34 -9.58
N VAL A 91 14.20 10.53 -8.97
CA VAL A 91 13.86 9.19 -8.46
C VAL A 91 13.84 9.10 -6.95
N GLN A 92 13.87 10.24 -6.26
CA GLN A 92 13.90 10.30 -4.82
C GLN A 92 12.66 9.58 -4.25
N PRO A 93 12.84 8.65 -3.31
CA PRO A 93 11.71 7.97 -2.68
C PRO A 93 10.77 8.99 -2.02
N LEU A 94 9.48 8.83 -2.28
CA LEU A 94 8.45 9.69 -1.71
C LEU A 94 7.73 8.94 -0.59
N GLU A 95 7.72 9.52 0.61
CA GLU A 95 6.94 9.00 1.73
C GLU A 95 5.56 9.62 1.75
N ILE A 96 4.54 8.77 1.79
CA ILE A 96 3.13 9.19 1.75
C ILE A 96 2.44 8.60 2.99
N PRO A 97 2.19 9.43 4.01
CA PRO A 97 1.48 9.00 5.19
C PRO A 97 -0.01 8.84 4.90
N ARG A 98 -0.63 7.86 5.55
CA ARG A 98 -2.08 7.70 5.58
C ARG A 98 -2.50 7.21 6.96
N THR A 99 -3.52 7.85 7.52
CA THR A 99 -4.17 7.41 8.75
C THR A 99 -5.63 7.10 8.49
N THR A 100 -6.21 6.11 9.17
CA THR A 100 -7.65 5.85 9.15
C THR A 100 -8.42 6.80 10.07
N ARG A 101 -7.73 7.51 10.96
CA ARG A 101 -8.35 8.50 11.85
C ARG A 101 -8.95 9.63 11.02
N ASP A 102 -10.15 10.06 11.41
CA ASP A 102 -10.95 11.09 10.72
C ASP A 102 -11.23 10.78 9.24
N SER A 103 -11.14 9.51 8.86
CA SER A 103 -11.43 9.02 7.52
C SER A 103 -12.75 8.26 7.50
N PHE A 104 -13.56 8.51 6.48
CA PHE A 104 -14.92 7.96 6.38
C PHE A 104 -15.14 7.29 5.03
N ARG A 105 -15.97 6.23 5.07
CA ARG A 105 -16.40 5.48 3.90
C ARG A 105 -17.92 5.39 3.86
N ASP A 106 -18.47 5.41 2.65
CA ASP A 106 -19.87 5.08 2.45
C ASP A 106 -20.08 3.58 2.73
N ALA A 107 -20.98 3.27 3.65
CA ALA A 107 -21.16 1.91 4.16
C ALA A 107 -21.61 0.89 3.08
N GLN A 108 -22.14 1.33 1.94
CA GLN A 108 -22.68 0.46 0.90
C GLN A 108 -21.71 0.25 -0.26
N SER A 109 -21.08 1.33 -0.73
CA SER A 109 -20.17 1.35 -1.87
C SER A 109 -18.71 1.17 -1.46
N GLY A 110 -18.37 1.47 -0.20
CA GLY A 110 -17.00 1.48 0.29
C GLY A 110 -16.17 2.64 -0.21
N ALA A 111 -16.73 3.58 -0.96
CA ALA A 111 -15.99 4.76 -1.44
C ALA A 111 -15.58 5.67 -0.28
N LEU A 112 -14.42 6.33 -0.38
CA LEU A 112 -14.03 7.41 0.53
C LEU A 112 -15.00 8.58 0.37
N VAL A 113 -15.51 9.09 1.49
CA VAL A 113 -16.51 10.17 1.53
C VAL A 113 -16.18 11.17 2.64
N ALA A 114 -16.80 12.35 2.56
CA ALA A 114 -16.77 13.30 3.67
C ALA A 114 -17.55 12.76 4.89
N PHE A 115 -17.21 13.25 6.08
CA PHE A 115 -17.81 12.78 7.33
C PHE A 115 -19.32 12.99 7.42
N ASP A 116 -19.86 13.95 6.66
CA ASP A 116 -21.27 14.35 6.62
C ASP A 116 -22.04 13.71 5.45
N ALA A 117 -21.39 12.88 4.64
CA ALA A 117 -22.05 12.18 3.56
C ALA A 117 -23.10 11.18 4.09
N THR A 118 -24.17 10.98 3.33
CA THR A 118 -25.17 9.96 3.67
C THR A 118 -24.51 8.58 3.72
N ASN A 119 -24.78 7.80 4.77
CA ASN A 119 -24.14 6.50 5.07
C ASN A 119 -22.63 6.55 5.35
N ALA A 120 -22.06 7.72 5.65
CA ALA A 120 -20.68 7.80 6.11
C ALA A 120 -20.49 7.04 7.43
N ILE A 121 -19.56 6.10 7.44
CA ILE A 121 -19.08 5.41 8.64
C ILE A 121 -17.56 5.55 8.72
N PRO A 122 -16.97 5.53 9.92
CA PRO A 122 -15.51 5.50 10.09
C PRO A 122 -14.87 4.41 9.25
N GLU A 123 -13.77 4.73 8.58
CA GLU A 123 -13.06 3.84 7.67
C GLU A 123 -12.62 2.54 8.38
N ILE A 124 -12.14 2.65 9.61
CA ILE A 124 -11.77 1.49 10.43
C ILE A 124 -12.97 0.57 10.68
N GLN A 125 -14.14 1.15 10.96
CA GLN A 125 -15.38 0.41 11.19
C GLN A 125 -15.85 -0.28 9.90
N PHE A 126 -15.75 0.40 8.75
CA PHE A 126 -16.06 -0.20 7.45
C PHE A 126 -15.22 -1.46 7.20
N PHE A 127 -13.90 -1.39 7.37
CA PHE A 127 -13.03 -2.55 7.15
C PHE A 127 -13.23 -3.68 8.17
N GLN A 128 -13.46 -3.35 9.44
CA GLN A 128 -13.85 -4.33 10.46
C GLN A 128 -15.16 -5.05 10.08
N SER A 129 -16.16 -4.29 9.58
CA SER A 129 -17.45 -4.83 9.17
C SER A 129 -17.39 -5.73 7.93
N MET A 130 -16.44 -5.51 7.02
CA MET A 130 -16.22 -6.37 5.86
C MET A 130 -15.43 -7.64 6.20
N ALA A 131 -14.53 -7.56 7.17
CA ALA A 131 -13.68 -8.68 7.57
C ALA A 131 -14.46 -9.79 8.27
N LEU A 132 -15.32 -9.42 9.23
CA LEU A 132 -16.03 -10.38 10.08
C LEU A 132 -16.95 -11.36 9.31
N PRO A 133 -17.83 -10.92 8.39
CA PRO A 133 -18.75 -11.79 7.67
C PRO A 133 -18.05 -12.70 6.66
N HIS A 134 -16.99 -12.22 5.99
CA HIS A 134 -16.24 -13.02 5.02
C HIS A 134 -15.39 -14.11 5.69
N LEU A 135 -14.85 -13.84 6.87
CA LEU A 135 -14.11 -14.84 7.65
C LEU A 135 -15.05 -15.92 8.23
N GLN A 136 -16.25 -15.53 8.68
CA GLN A 136 -17.29 -16.46 9.15
C GLN A 136 -17.86 -17.33 8.02
N ALA A 137 -18.12 -16.75 6.84
CA ALA A 137 -18.66 -17.47 5.68
C ALA A 137 -17.69 -18.54 5.12
N GLN A 138 -16.40 -18.46 5.43
CA GLN A 138 -15.39 -19.44 5.01
C GLN A 138 -15.19 -20.60 6.01
N GLY A 139 -16.00 -20.67 7.07
CA GLY A 139 -15.98 -21.78 8.03
C GLY A 139 -14.71 -21.86 8.88
N LEU A 140 -13.98 -20.74 9.00
CA LEU A 140 -12.77 -20.66 9.82
C LEU A 140 -13.16 -20.51 11.30
N PRO A 141 -12.71 -21.40 12.19
CA PRO A 141 -12.90 -21.25 13.63
C PRO A 141 -11.94 -20.17 14.13
N LEU A 142 -12.36 -18.91 14.05
CA LEU A 142 -11.55 -17.79 14.53
C LEU A 142 -11.36 -17.93 16.04
N ASP A 143 -10.14 -18.31 16.46
CA ASP A 143 -9.73 -18.43 17.86
C ASP A 143 -8.95 -17.19 18.35
N GLY A 144 -8.77 -16.21 17.47
CA GLY A 144 -8.00 -14.98 17.71
C GLY A 144 -6.59 -15.01 17.13
N SER A 145 -6.17 -16.11 16.49
CA SER A 145 -4.82 -16.27 15.92
C SER A 145 -4.75 -16.18 14.39
N GLU A 146 -5.88 -16.23 13.66
CA GLU A 146 -5.92 -15.87 12.23
C GLU A 146 -6.02 -14.35 12.05
N PRO A 147 -5.15 -13.75 11.23
CA PRO A 147 -4.48 -12.56 11.69
C PRO A 147 -5.21 -11.34 11.15
N TYR A 148 -5.72 -10.51 12.04
CA TYR A 148 -6.05 -9.10 11.84
C TYR A 148 -5.17 -8.40 10.77
N LEU A 149 -3.88 -8.75 10.72
CA LEU A 149 -2.93 -8.33 9.68
C LEU A 149 -3.40 -8.57 8.24
N VAL A 150 -4.05 -9.68 7.89
CA VAL A 150 -4.54 -9.92 6.51
C VAL A 150 -5.60 -8.89 6.12
N VAL A 151 -6.51 -8.56 7.04
CA VAL A 151 -7.54 -7.53 6.85
C VAL A 151 -6.88 -6.16 6.69
N VAL A 152 -5.94 -5.84 7.58
CA VAL A 152 -5.12 -4.63 7.49
C VAL A 152 -4.40 -4.58 6.15
N TYR A 153 -3.81 -5.68 5.68
CA TYR A 153 -3.09 -5.69 4.41
C TYR A 153 -4.02 -5.52 3.19
N LEU A 154 -5.22 -6.10 3.19
CA LEU A 154 -6.22 -5.86 2.14
C LEU A 154 -6.68 -4.40 2.13
N MET A 155 -6.91 -3.83 3.32
CA MET A 155 -7.22 -2.40 3.47
C MET A 155 -6.10 -1.54 2.89
N LEU A 156 -4.85 -1.79 3.28
CA LEU A 156 -3.69 -1.05 2.81
C LEU A 156 -3.48 -1.17 1.29
N ALA A 157 -3.70 -2.36 0.72
CA ALA A 157 -3.66 -2.57 -0.72
C ALA A 157 -4.75 -1.75 -1.45
N ASN A 158 -5.95 -1.64 -0.87
CA ASN A 158 -7.02 -0.82 -1.43
C ASN A 158 -6.69 0.68 -1.36
N ILE A 159 -6.17 1.14 -0.22
CA ILE A 159 -5.67 2.52 -0.06
C ILE A 159 -4.62 2.86 -1.12
N ILE A 160 -3.69 1.94 -1.41
CA ILE A 160 -2.69 2.15 -2.47
C ILE A 160 -3.35 2.32 -3.84
N ARG A 161 -4.33 1.48 -4.18
CA ARG A 161 -5.05 1.56 -5.46
C ARG A 161 -5.85 2.86 -5.60
N GLU A 162 -6.51 3.30 -4.53
CA GLU A 162 -7.30 4.53 -4.51
C GLU A 162 -6.43 5.76 -4.71
N LYS A 163 -5.36 5.90 -3.93
CA LYS A 163 -4.41 7.02 -4.08
C LYS A 163 -3.75 7.03 -5.47
N ASN A 164 -3.49 5.86 -6.05
CA ASN A 164 -3.00 5.76 -7.43
C ASN A 164 -4.05 6.27 -8.45
N ALA A 165 -5.33 5.90 -8.27
CA ALA A 165 -6.41 6.41 -9.11
C ALA A 165 -6.61 7.92 -8.99
N LEU A 166 -6.30 8.50 -7.83
CA LEU A 166 -6.32 9.95 -7.58
C LEU A 166 -5.06 10.69 -8.06
N GLY A 167 -4.03 9.98 -8.52
CA GLY A 167 -2.75 10.58 -8.94
C GLY A 167 -1.92 11.13 -7.77
N GLU A 168 -2.21 10.68 -6.54
CA GLU A 168 -1.47 11.07 -5.33
C GLU A 168 -0.15 10.28 -5.16
N PHE A 169 0.08 9.30 -6.05
CA PHE A 169 1.36 8.61 -6.22
C PHE A 169 1.96 8.91 -7.60
#